data_AF-A0A7V1MMF3-F1
#
_entry.id   AF-A0A7V1MMF3-F1
#
_cell.length_a   1.000
_cell.length_b   1.000
_cell.length_c   1.000
_cell.angle_alpha   90.00
_cell.angle_beta   90.00
_cell.angle_gamma   90.00
#
_symmetry.space_group_name_H-M   'P 1'
#
loop_
_entity.id
_entity.type
_entity.pdbx_description
1 polymer ?
#
loop_
_entity_poly.entity_id
_entity_poly.type
_entity_poly.pdbx_seq_one_letter_code
_entity_poly.pdbx_strand_id
1 'polypeptide(L)' 'MGSCQNEFLGKVLFLDEKIQSAQIDEYIYHESLVHPALVTHPSPKSILVIGGGDGGALKELKLVKAKWVFIPEVHYNI' A
#
# COMPACT_ATOMS: atom_id res chain seq x y z
N MET A 1 1.19 3.95 -14.61
CA MET A 1 0.12 3.48 -13.70
C MET A 1 -1.18 4.15 -14.09
N GLY A 2 -2.24 3.36 -14.34
CA GLY A 2 -3.56 3.86 -14.75
C GLY A 2 -4.62 3.59 -13.68
N SER A 3 -5.79 4.22 -13.82
CA SER A 3 -6.94 3.93 -12.96
C SER A 3 -8.25 4.00 -13.74
N CYS A 4 -9.23 3.17 -13.39
CA CYS A 4 -10.59 3.29 -13.91
C CYS A 4 -11.63 3.16 -12.79
N GLN A 5 -12.85 3.62 -13.07
CA GLN A 5 -14.00 3.35 -12.23
C GLN A 5 -14.66 2.06 -12.71
N ASN A 6 -14.77 1.07 -11.84
CA ASN A 6 -15.50 -0.16 -12.07
C ASN A 6 -16.81 -0.17 -11.26
N GLU A 7 -17.84 -0.82 -11.79
CA GLU A 7 -19.17 -0.90 -11.16
C GLU A 7 -19.17 -1.73 -9.87
N PHE A 8 -18.41 -2.83 -9.84
CA PHE A 8 -18.38 -3.77 -8.71
C PHE A 8 -17.18 -3.57 -7.80
N LEU A 9 -16.03 -3.16 -8.36
CA LEU A 9 -14.77 -3.06 -7.64
C LEU A 9 -14.45 -1.65 -7.12
N GLY A 10 -15.28 -0.66 -7.47
CA GLY A 10 -14.99 0.75 -7.20
C GLY A 10 -13.83 1.27 -8.05
N LYS A 11 -13.02 2.18 -7.51
CA LYS A 11 -11.80 2.64 -8.19
C LYS A 11 -10.77 1.51 -8.25
N VAL A 12 -10.24 1.22 -9.44
CA VAL A 12 -9.24 0.16 -9.66
C VAL A 12 -7.96 0.77 -10.23
N LEU A 13 -6.81 0.38 -9.69
CA LEU A 13 -5.47 0.77 -10.11
C LEU A 13 -4.81 -0.33 -10.94
N PHE A 14 -4.13 0.05 -12.01
CA PHE A 14 -3.49 -0.86 -12.95
C PHE A 14 -2.04 -0.48 -13.23
N LEU A 15 -1.21 -1.49 -13.41
CA LEU A 15 0.15 -1.38 -13.93
C LEU A 15 0.36 -2.53 -14.92
N ASP A 16 0.81 -2.22 -16.14
CA ASP A 16 0.99 -3.21 -17.22
C ASP A 16 -0.22 -4.11 -17.44
N GLU A 17 -1.40 -3.49 -17.56
CA GLU A 17 -2.70 -4.16 -17.75
C GLU A 17 -3.11 -5.12 -16.61
N LYS A 18 -2.35 -5.15 -15.51
CA LYS A 18 -2.65 -5.96 -14.33
C LYS A 18 -3.19 -5.10 -13.20
N ILE A 19 -4.26 -5.58 -12.57
CA ILE A 19 -4.83 -4.97 -11.37
C ILE A 19 -3.77 -4.99 -10.27
N GLN A 20 -3.54 -3.84 -9.65
CA GLN A 20 -2.67 -3.70 -8.48
C GLN A 20 -3.49 -3.57 -7.19
N SER A 21 -4.60 -2.84 -7.24
CA SER A 21 -5.45 -2.56 -6.09
C SER A 21 -6.86 -2.18 -6.55
N ALA A 22 -7.88 -2.60 -5.80
CA ALA A 22 -9.27 -2.24 -6.03
C ALA A 22 -9.89 -1.71 -4.73
N GLN A 23 -10.66 -0.63 -4.84
CA GLN A 23 -11.21 0.07 -3.68
C GLN A 23 -12.06 -0.82 -2.76
N ILE A 24 -12.77 -1.81 -3.32
CA ILE A 24 -13.66 -2.68 -2.55
C ILE A 24 -12.91 -3.60 -1.57
N ASP A 25 -11.66 -3.98 -1.87
CA ASP A 25 -10.95 -5.04 -1.14
C ASP A 25 -9.47 -4.73 -0.84
N GLU A 26 -8.95 -3.56 -1.22
CA GLU A 26 -7.55 -3.16 -0.99
C GLU A 26 -7.13 -3.30 0.47
N TYR A 27 -8.05 -3.07 1.40
CA TYR A 27 -7.80 -3.20 2.84
C TYR A 27 -7.35 -4.61 3.23
N ILE A 28 -7.88 -5.66 2.57
CA ILE A 28 -7.52 -7.05 2.87
C ILE A 28 -6.02 -7.26 2.63
N TYR A 29 -5.51 -6.77 1.50
CA TYR A 29 -4.10 -6.88 1.16
C TYR A 29 -3.24 -6.02 2.09
N HIS A 30 -3.59 -4.74 2.28
CA HIS A 30 -2.75 -3.80 3.03
C HIS A 30 -2.72 -4.09 4.53
N GLU A 31 -3.85 -4.42 5.16
CA GLU A 31 -3.89 -4.80 6.57
C GLU A 31 -3.09 -6.09 6.79
N SER A 32 -3.30 -7.10 5.95
CA SER A 32 -2.57 -8.38 6.04
C SER A 32 -1.07 -8.22 5.80
N LEU A 33 -0.66 -7.29 4.93
CA LEU A 33 0.74 -7.01 4.65
C LEU A 33 1.41 -6.26 5.81
N VAL A 34 0.74 -5.26 6.38
CA VAL A 34 1.35 -4.31 7.32
C VAL A 34 1.16 -4.74 8.77
N HIS A 35 -0.05 -5.13 9.17
CA HIS A 35 -0.39 -5.28 10.59
C HIS A 35 0.40 -6.39 11.28
N PRO A 36 0.65 -7.58 10.69
CA PRO A 36 1.47 -8.61 11.35
C PRO A 36 2.86 -8.10 11.75
N ALA A 37 3.50 -7.30 10.91
CA ALA A 37 4.80 -6.70 11.23
C ALA A 37 4.70 -5.63 12.34
N LEU A 38 3.64 -4.80 12.31
CA LEU A 38 3.44 -3.76 13.31
C LEU A 38 3.11 -4.31 14.70
N VAL A 39 2.29 -5.36 14.80
CA VAL A 39 1.84 -5.91 16.10
C VAL A 39 2.91 -6.78 16.76
N THR A 40 3.81 -7.39 15.99
CA THR A 40 4.87 -8.27 16.50
C THR A 40 6.10 -7.50 16.97
N HIS A 41 6.32 -6.28 16.46
CA HIS A 41 7.45 -5.44 16.85
C HIS A 41 7.04 -4.45 17.97
N PRO A 42 7.72 -4.42 19.14
CA PRO A 42 7.25 -3.68 20.32
C PRO A 42 7.29 -2.14 20.18
N SER A 43 8.15 -1.60 19.33
CA SER A 43 8.24 -0.15 19.08
C SER A 43 8.89 0.16 17.72
N PRO A 44 8.14 0.03 16.60
CA PRO A 44 8.70 0.29 15.27
C PRO A 44 9.00 1.79 15.10
N LYS A 45 10.28 2.15 14.99
CA LYS A 45 10.74 3.55 14.87
C LYS A 45 11.12 3.95 13.45
N SER A 46 11.59 3.01 12.66
CA SER A 46 12.06 3.21 11.28
C SER A 46 11.47 2.11 10.41
N ILE A 47 10.73 2.51 9.38
CA ILE A 47 10.00 1.59 8.50
C ILE A 47 10.44 1.85 7.06
N LEU A 48 10.71 0.78 6.32
CA LEU A 48 11.05 0.80 4.90
C LEU A 48 9.91 0.17 4.12
N VAL A 49 9.27 0.93 3.23
CA VAL A 49 8.23 0.44 2.32
C VAL A 49 8.81 0.41 0.91
N ILE A 50 9.11 -0.77 0.38
CA ILE A 50 9.61 -0.90 -0.99
C ILE A 50 8.41 -1.01 -1.93
N GLY A 51 8.31 -0.10 -2.90
CA GLY A 51 7.07 0.09 -3.67
C GLY A 51 6.05 0.89 -2.87
N GLY A 52 4.77 0.55 -3.00
CA GLY A 52 3.69 1.25 -2.29
C GLY A 52 3.06 2.41 -3.06
N GLY A 53 3.17 2.41 -4.39
CA GLY A 53 2.69 3.49 -5.26
C GLY A 53 1.17 3.69 -5.26
N ASP A 54 0.40 2.74 -4.73
CA ASP A 54 -1.03 2.88 -4.48
C ASP A 54 -1.35 3.55 -3.13
N GLY A 55 -0.35 3.70 -2.26
CA GLY A 55 -0.42 4.37 -0.97
C GLY A 55 -1.12 3.57 0.14
N GLY A 56 -1.57 2.35 -0.12
CA GLY A 56 -2.35 1.58 0.85
C GLY A 56 -1.51 1.14 2.05
N ALA A 57 -0.26 0.71 1.83
CA ALA A 57 0.64 0.39 2.94
C ALA A 57 0.90 1.60 3.86
N LEU A 58 1.05 2.79 3.27
CA LEU A 58 1.23 4.04 4.02
C LEU A 58 0.01 4.42 4.86
N LYS A 59 -1.19 4.15 4.36
CA LYS A 59 -2.44 4.37 5.09
C LYS A 59 -2.45 3.56 6.38
N GLU A 60 -2.06 2.29 6.33
CA GLU A 60 -2.00 1.41 7.49
C GLU A 60 -0.90 1.79 8.49
N LEU A 61 0.26 2.27 7.99
CA LEU A 61 1.35 2.74 8.86
C LEU A 61 0.99 3.94 9.74
N LYS A 62 -0.09 4.68 9.44
CA LYS A 62 -0.57 5.79 10.29
C LYS A 62 -1.02 5.34 11.68
N LEU A 63 -1.24 4.03 11.88
CA LEU A 63 -1.63 3.47 13.17
C LEU A 63 -0.49 3.48 14.21
N VAL A 64 0.76 3.65 13.78
CA VAL A 64 1.93 3.70 14.67
C VAL A 64 2.66 5.04 14.58
N LYS A 65 3.31 5.42 15.68
CA LYS A 65 4.19 6.60 15.70
C LYS A 65 5.61 6.22 15.27
N ALA A 66 5.79 5.99 13.98
CA ALA A 66 7.13 5.85 13.40
C ALA A 66 7.85 7.21 13.40
N LYS A 67 9.17 7.20 13.65
CA LYS A 67 10.01 8.40 13.52
C LYS A 67 10.32 8.69 12.06
N TRP A 68 10.53 7.63 11.27
CA TRP A 68 10.88 7.70 9.86
C TRP A 68 10.17 6.60 9.07
N VAL A 69 9.62 6.97 7.91
CA VAL A 69 9.13 6.05 6.89
C VAL A 69 9.87 6.39 5.60
N PHE A 70 10.59 5.43 5.02
CA PHE A 70 11.29 5.58 3.75
C PHE A 70 10.58 4.77 2.67
N ILE A 71 10.36 5.38 1.51
CA ILE A 71 9.53 4.82 0.43
C ILE A 71 10.31 4.91 -0.87
N PRO A 72 11.21 3.95 -1.15
CA PRO A 72 11.82 3.84 -2.46
C PRO A 72 10.81 3.25 -3.45
N GLU A 73 10.50 4.02 -4.49
CA GLU A 73 9.74 3.56 -5.63
C GLU A 73 10.54 3.67 -6.92
N VAL A 74 10.40 2.67 -7.77
CA VAL A 74 10.92 2.70 -9.13
C VAL A 74 9.75 3.06 -10.04
N HIS A 75 9.78 4.26 -10.59
CA HIS A 75 8.86 4.63 -11.66
C HIS A 75 9.36 4.03 -12.97
N TYR A 76 8.64 3.03 -13.49
CA TYR A 76 8.81 2.61 -14.86
C TYR A 76 8.11 3.62 -15.77
N ASN A 77 8.88 4.28 -16.65
CA ASN A 77 8.33 5.01 -17.79
C ASN A 77 7.91 3.97 -18.84
N ILE A 78 6.62 3.66 -18.86
CA ILE A 78 5.96 2.81 -19.86
C ILE A 78 4.78 3.62 -20.38
#